data_AF-A0A950GZN1-F1
#
_entry.id   AF-A0A950GZN1-F1
#
_cell.length_a   1.000
_cell.length_b   1.000
_cell.length_c   1.000
_cell.angle_alpha   90.00
_cell.angle_beta   90.00
_cell.angle_gamma   90.00
#
_symmetry.space_group_name_H-M   'P 1'
#
loop_
_entity.id
_entity.type
_entity.pdbx_description
1 polymer ?
#
loop_
_entity_poly.entity_id
_entity_poly.type
_entity_poly.pdbx_seq_one_letter_code
_entity_poly.pdbx_strand_id
1 'polypeptide(L)'
;MIPNDTHLEIGSLVFDGMDQIDLTGPFEVLSRIPNSTYRLYGKTADGVRDIKGLRLTPDAALADAPALDVLHVPGGFGQEALMEDEAVLGWIGRQAASARAVFSVCTGALLCGAAGLLKGRRATTHWASFHLLPFFGAIPVNERVVVDGNWVFAAGVTAGIDGALRLAAELRGVEAAQSIQLYMVYAPEPPFNSGTPETAPATILDNARSAMAGIRAQREATARRVAARLNVEVEASVRLGGSPPPL
;
A
#
# COMPACT_ATOMS: atom_id res chain seq x y z
N MET A 1 -17.87 11.84 -4.51
CA MET A 1 -18.44 10.90 -5.50
C MET A 1 -18.31 11.49 -6.90
N ILE A 2 -17.83 10.70 -7.85
CA ILE A 2 -17.59 11.08 -9.24
C ILE A 2 -18.75 10.56 -10.11
N PRO A 3 -19.34 11.39 -10.98
CA PRO A 3 -20.40 10.97 -11.91
C PRO A 3 -20.06 9.73 -12.74
N ASN A 4 -21.03 8.84 -12.96
CA ASN A 4 -20.84 7.56 -13.66
C ASN A 4 -20.47 7.70 -15.15
N ASP A 5 -20.77 8.84 -15.77
CA ASP A 5 -20.41 9.16 -17.15
C ASP A 5 -18.94 9.60 -17.31
N THR A 6 -18.28 9.95 -16.21
CA THR A 6 -16.85 10.29 -16.20
C THR A 6 -16.02 9.01 -16.14
N HIS A 7 -15.27 8.72 -17.21
CA HIS A 7 -14.34 7.58 -17.22
C HIS A 7 -13.22 7.77 -16.19
N LEU A 8 -12.81 6.69 -15.52
CA LEU A 8 -11.69 6.70 -14.56
C LEU A 8 -10.51 5.86 -15.06
N GLU A 9 -9.32 6.47 -15.07
CA GLU A 9 -8.05 5.80 -15.31
C GLU A 9 -7.44 5.34 -13.97
N ILE A 10 -7.41 4.03 -13.74
CA ILE A 10 -6.84 3.41 -12.54
C ILE A 10 -5.52 2.75 -12.93
N GLY A 11 -4.45 3.03 -12.19
CA GLY A 11 -3.13 2.47 -12.45
C GLY A 11 -2.48 1.93 -11.20
N SER A 12 -1.83 0.77 -11.32
CA SER A 12 -1.00 0.22 -10.26
C SER A 12 0.46 0.16 -10.63
N LEU A 13 1.31 0.47 -9.66
CA LEU A 13 2.70 0.06 -9.73
C LEU A 13 2.78 -1.48 -9.65
N VAL A 14 3.58 -2.09 -10.51
CA VAL A 14 3.92 -3.51 -10.45
C VAL A 14 5.45 -3.66 -10.48
N PHE A 15 6.02 -4.51 -9.61
CA PHE A 15 7.46 -4.60 -9.42
C PHE A 15 7.91 -5.97 -8.89
N ASP A 16 9.17 -6.31 -9.12
CA ASP A 16 9.77 -7.55 -8.60
C ASP A 16 9.80 -7.59 -7.08
N GLY A 17 9.46 -8.74 -6.51
CA GLY A 17 9.41 -8.95 -5.07
C GLY A 17 8.25 -8.24 -4.38
N MET A 18 7.23 -7.80 -5.11
CA MET A 18 5.97 -7.38 -4.50
C MET A 18 5.24 -8.58 -3.87
N ASP A 19 4.34 -8.33 -2.91
CA ASP A 19 3.38 -9.34 -2.47
C ASP A 19 2.16 -9.26 -3.39
N GLN A 20 1.94 -10.28 -4.23
CA GLN A 20 0.98 -10.17 -5.33
C GLN A 20 -0.43 -9.81 -4.87
N ILE A 21 -0.85 -10.20 -3.66
CA ILE A 21 -2.21 -9.92 -3.20
C ILE A 21 -2.39 -8.46 -2.78
N ASP A 22 -1.31 -7.75 -2.47
CA ASP A 22 -1.35 -6.29 -2.33
C ASP A 22 -1.76 -5.64 -3.65
N LEU A 23 -1.48 -6.28 -4.80
CA LEU A 23 -1.97 -5.87 -6.12
C LEU A 23 -3.34 -6.48 -6.45
N THR A 24 -3.44 -7.81 -6.42
CA THR A 24 -4.55 -8.57 -7.01
C THR A 24 -5.84 -8.49 -6.18
N GLY A 25 -5.73 -8.33 -4.85
CA GLY A 25 -6.89 -8.09 -3.99
C GLY A 25 -7.59 -6.78 -4.36
N PRO A 26 -6.88 -5.63 -4.35
CA PRO A 26 -7.40 -4.38 -4.90
C PRO A 26 -7.84 -4.46 -6.36
N PHE A 27 -7.08 -5.13 -7.23
CA PHE A 27 -7.43 -5.30 -8.63
C PHE A 27 -8.83 -5.91 -8.78
N GLU A 28 -9.15 -6.95 -7.99
CA GLU A 28 -10.46 -7.60 -8.00
C GLU A 28 -11.60 -6.62 -7.71
N VAL A 29 -11.40 -5.65 -6.83
CA VAL A 29 -12.41 -4.63 -6.52
C VAL A 29 -12.41 -3.49 -7.54
N LEU A 30 -11.25 -2.86 -7.74
CA LEU A 30 -11.10 -1.61 -8.48
C LEU A 30 -11.35 -1.79 -9.98
N SER A 31 -11.02 -2.96 -10.56
CA SER A 31 -11.34 -3.26 -11.97
C SER A 31 -12.84 -3.38 -12.25
N ARG A 32 -13.66 -3.50 -11.20
CA ARG A 32 -15.13 -3.57 -11.29
C ARG A 32 -15.81 -2.23 -11.04
N ILE A 33 -15.04 -1.16 -10.82
CA ILE A 33 -15.59 0.20 -10.70
C ILE A 33 -16.26 0.58 -12.04
N PRO A 34 -17.54 1.02 -12.03
CA PRO A 34 -18.24 1.41 -13.24
C PRO A 34 -17.50 2.50 -14.05
N ASN A 35 -17.47 2.31 -15.38
CA ASN A 35 -16.83 3.21 -16.33
C ASN A 35 -15.38 3.54 -15.94
N SER A 36 -14.54 2.50 -15.79
CA SER A 36 -13.12 2.64 -15.47
C SER A 36 -12.26 1.68 -16.28
N THR A 37 -10.98 2.01 -16.40
CA THR A 37 -9.95 1.11 -16.90
C THR A 37 -8.91 0.92 -15.81
N TYR A 38 -8.44 -0.31 -15.59
CA TYR A 38 -7.35 -0.61 -14.67
C TYR A 38 -6.15 -1.17 -15.44
N ARG A 39 -4.97 -0.55 -15.28
CA ARG A 39 -3.71 -0.99 -15.91
C ARG A 39 -2.57 -1.15 -14.91
N LEU A 40 -1.62 -2.01 -15.25
CA LEU A 40 -0.39 -2.29 -14.51
C LEU A 40 0.80 -1.56 -15.15
N TYR A 41 1.57 -0.85 -14.35
CA TYR A 41 2.74 -0.09 -14.81
C TYR A 41 4.00 -0.55 -14.08
N GLY A 42 4.96 -1.07 -14.85
CA GLY A 42 6.26 -1.54 -14.36
C GLY A 42 7.37 -0.60 -14.79
N LYS A 43 8.55 -0.69 -14.17
CA LYS A 43 9.71 0.13 -14.58
C LYS A 43 10.04 -0.07 -16.07
N THR A 44 9.86 -1.30 -16.56
CA THR A 44 9.78 -1.67 -17.98
C THR A 44 8.46 -2.41 -18.22
N ALA A 45 8.19 -2.80 -19.47
CA ALA A 45 7.07 -3.68 -19.83
C ALA A 45 7.40 -5.19 -19.64
N ASP A 46 8.56 -5.52 -19.07
CA ASP A 46 8.94 -6.91 -18.84
C ASP A 46 8.18 -7.52 -17.66
N GLY A 47 7.97 -8.83 -17.70
CA GLY A 47 7.30 -9.55 -16.62
C GLY A 47 8.09 -9.49 -15.32
N VAL A 48 7.40 -9.22 -14.21
CA VAL A 48 7.94 -9.24 -12.85
C VAL A 48 7.57 -10.53 -12.13
N ARG A 49 8.25 -10.80 -11.02
CA ARG A 49 7.97 -11.94 -10.15
C ARG A 49 7.63 -11.50 -8.74
N ASP A 50 6.55 -12.03 -8.18
CA ASP A 50 6.19 -11.79 -6.78
C ASP A 50 7.14 -12.52 -5.81
N ILE A 51 6.97 -12.28 -4.49
CA ILE A 51 7.78 -12.92 -3.44
C ILE A 51 7.70 -14.46 -3.40
N LYS A 52 6.71 -15.09 -4.06
CA LYS A 52 6.47 -16.54 -4.09
C LYS A 52 6.63 -17.19 -5.47
N GLY A 53 7.02 -16.43 -6.48
CA GLY A 53 7.29 -16.92 -7.83
C GLY A 53 6.20 -16.68 -8.88
N LEU A 54 5.02 -16.14 -8.53
CA LEU A 54 3.99 -15.77 -9.50
C LEU A 54 4.54 -14.73 -10.46
N ARG A 55 4.28 -14.90 -11.76
CA ARG A 55 4.68 -13.94 -12.78
C ARG A 55 3.51 -13.06 -13.17
N LEU A 56 3.76 -11.75 -13.25
CA LEU A 56 2.79 -10.76 -13.70
C LEU A 56 3.46 -9.88 -14.76
N THR A 57 2.69 -9.51 -15.77
CA THR A 57 3.19 -8.69 -16.88
C THR A 57 2.57 -7.31 -16.79
N PRO A 58 3.37 -6.23 -16.74
CA PRO A 58 2.86 -4.87 -16.86
C PRO A 58 2.15 -4.65 -18.21
N ASP A 59 1.12 -3.83 -18.23
CA ASP A 59 0.48 -3.39 -19.47
C ASP A 59 1.37 -2.38 -20.22
N ALA A 60 2.13 -1.57 -19.48
CA ALA A 60 3.06 -0.59 -20.04
C ALA A 60 4.18 -0.24 -19.04
N ALA A 61 5.21 0.48 -19.52
CA ALA A 61 6.23 1.04 -18.65
C ALA A 61 5.71 2.29 -17.91
N LEU A 62 6.33 2.65 -16.78
CA LEU A 62 5.99 3.86 -16.00
C LEU A 62 6.02 5.14 -16.83
N ALA A 63 6.93 5.22 -17.81
CA ALA A 63 7.10 6.38 -18.68
C ALA A 63 5.92 6.58 -19.65
N ASP A 64 5.19 5.51 -19.96
CA ASP A 64 4.08 5.51 -20.91
C ASP A 64 2.70 5.63 -20.22
N ALA A 65 2.70 5.72 -18.88
CA ALA A 65 1.47 5.86 -18.11
C ALA A 65 0.82 7.24 -18.37
N PRO A 66 -0.49 7.31 -18.64
CA PRO A 66 -1.22 8.57 -18.65
C PRO A 66 -1.31 9.14 -17.23
N ALA A 67 -1.88 10.33 -17.09
CA ALA A 67 -2.30 10.82 -15.78
C ALA A 67 -3.41 9.90 -15.24
N LEU A 68 -3.21 9.38 -14.03
CA LEU A 68 -4.16 8.47 -13.39
C LEU A 68 -5.16 9.25 -12.53
N ASP A 69 -6.42 8.86 -12.57
CA ASP A 69 -7.43 9.29 -11.59
C ASP A 69 -7.22 8.58 -10.25
N VAL A 70 -6.78 7.33 -10.29
CA VAL A 70 -6.48 6.52 -9.10
C VAL A 70 -5.10 5.89 -9.23
N LEU A 71 -4.20 6.26 -8.32
CA LEU A 71 -2.90 5.61 -8.17
C LEU A 71 -2.99 4.53 -7.10
N HIS A 72 -2.62 3.30 -7.42
CA HIS A 72 -2.48 2.21 -6.47
C HIS A 72 -1.01 1.78 -6.32
N VAL A 73 -0.53 1.74 -5.06
CA VAL A 73 0.84 1.39 -4.69
C VAL A 73 0.83 0.15 -3.78
N PRO A 74 1.12 -1.05 -4.31
CA PRO A 74 1.21 -2.27 -3.51
C PRO A 74 2.51 -2.34 -2.70
N GLY A 75 2.58 -3.28 -1.76
CA GLY A 75 3.76 -3.56 -0.95
C GLY A 75 4.50 -4.84 -1.36
N GLY A 76 5.35 -5.31 -0.47
CA GLY A 76 6.16 -6.53 -0.64
C GLY A 76 7.59 -6.32 -0.20
N PHE A 77 8.44 -7.34 -0.33
CA PHE A 77 9.84 -7.22 0.09
C PHE A 77 10.67 -6.36 -0.88
N GLY A 78 10.41 -6.47 -2.19
CA GLY A 78 11.08 -5.68 -3.22
C GLY A 78 10.82 -4.17 -3.14
N GLN A 79 9.80 -3.79 -2.36
CA GLN A 79 9.51 -2.40 -2.01
C GLN A 79 10.73 -1.69 -1.41
N GLU A 80 11.56 -2.40 -0.64
CA GLU A 80 12.68 -1.83 0.08
C GLU A 80 13.69 -1.16 -0.87
N ALA A 81 14.10 -1.88 -1.92
CA ALA A 81 15.03 -1.37 -2.93
C ALA A 81 14.45 -0.15 -3.70
N LEU A 82 13.13 -0.11 -3.87
CA LEU A 82 12.46 0.99 -4.58
C LEU A 82 12.36 2.29 -3.76
N MET A 83 12.63 2.26 -2.45
CA MET A 83 12.68 3.48 -1.61
C MET A 83 13.86 4.40 -1.96
N GLU A 84 14.82 3.92 -2.73
CA GLU A 84 15.98 4.68 -3.22
C GLU A 84 15.98 4.78 -4.77
N ASP A 85 14.95 4.28 -5.45
CA ASP A 85 14.81 4.35 -6.91
C ASP A 85 14.10 5.65 -7.35
N GLU A 86 14.89 6.65 -7.75
CA GLU A 86 14.39 7.97 -8.14
C GLU A 86 13.40 7.94 -9.31
N ALA A 87 13.49 6.96 -10.22
CA ALA A 87 12.55 6.85 -11.34
C ALA A 87 11.16 6.44 -10.85
N VAL A 88 11.10 5.45 -9.95
CA VAL A 88 9.86 4.99 -9.33
C VAL A 88 9.29 6.05 -8.40
N LEU A 89 10.10 6.62 -7.51
CA LEU A 89 9.66 7.66 -6.57
C LEU A 89 9.15 8.91 -7.30
N GLY A 90 9.87 9.34 -8.34
CA GLY A 90 9.45 10.45 -9.18
C GLY A 90 8.14 10.17 -9.90
N TRP A 91 7.92 8.94 -10.37
CA TRP A 91 6.65 8.55 -10.99
C TRP A 91 5.49 8.56 -9.98
N ILE A 92 5.68 7.98 -8.79
CA ILE A 92 4.68 8.02 -7.71
C ILE A 92 4.32 9.47 -7.38
N GLY A 93 5.33 10.33 -7.21
CA GLY A 93 5.12 11.76 -6.93
C GLY A 93 4.32 12.47 -8.01
N ARG A 94 4.64 12.25 -9.29
CA ARG A 94 3.90 12.84 -10.42
C ARG A 94 2.45 12.38 -10.47
N GLN A 95 2.21 11.07 -10.35
CA GLN A 95 0.85 10.53 -10.40
C GLN A 95 0.02 11.00 -9.20
N ALA A 96 0.59 10.97 -7.99
CA ALA A 96 -0.09 11.40 -6.78
C ALA A 96 -0.46 12.90 -6.78
N ALA A 97 0.28 13.74 -7.52
CA ALA A 97 0.01 15.18 -7.60
C ALA A 97 -1.29 15.52 -8.35
N SER A 98 -1.70 14.69 -9.31
CA SER A 98 -2.93 14.90 -10.10
C SER A 98 -4.04 13.88 -9.80
N ALA A 99 -3.72 12.79 -9.10
CA ALA A 99 -4.69 11.73 -8.83
C ALA A 99 -5.84 12.22 -7.93
N ARG A 100 -7.05 11.81 -8.29
CA ARG A 100 -8.25 12.02 -7.47
C ARG A 100 -8.22 11.17 -6.20
N ALA A 101 -7.54 10.03 -6.25
CA ALA A 101 -7.26 9.22 -5.07
C ALA A 101 -5.90 8.53 -5.17
N VAL A 102 -5.23 8.40 -4.02
CA VAL A 102 -4.03 7.57 -3.88
C VAL A 102 -4.32 6.46 -2.90
N PHE A 103 -4.12 5.23 -3.33
CA PHE A 103 -4.34 4.03 -2.54
C PHE A 103 -3.03 3.28 -2.34
N SER A 104 -2.70 2.93 -1.11
CA SER A 104 -1.57 2.05 -0.85
C SER A 104 -1.98 0.89 0.04
N VAL A 105 -1.38 -0.27 -0.20
CA VAL A 105 -1.58 -1.48 0.59
C VAL A 105 -0.27 -1.89 1.23
N CYS A 106 -0.33 -2.37 2.47
CA CYS A 106 0.79 -2.98 3.16
C CYS A 106 1.98 -2.00 3.19
N THR A 107 3.14 -2.41 2.70
CA THR A 107 4.37 -1.59 2.67
C THR A 107 4.45 -0.61 1.51
N GLY A 108 3.45 -0.57 0.62
CA GLY A 108 3.33 0.47 -0.41
C GLY A 108 3.26 1.88 0.18
N ALA A 109 2.71 2.01 1.39
CA ALA A 109 2.74 3.27 2.14
C ALA A 109 4.18 3.79 2.36
N LEU A 110 5.16 2.91 2.55
CA LEU A 110 6.55 3.33 2.73
C LEU A 110 7.18 3.85 1.43
N LEU A 111 6.72 3.41 0.25
CA LEU A 111 7.13 4.02 -1.03
C LEU A 111 6.56 5.43 -1.17
N CYS A 112 5.28 5.60 -0.84
CA CYS A 112 4.68 6.94 -0.79
C CYS A 112 5.44 7.83 0.20
N GLY A 113 5.86 7.27 1.34
CA GLY A 113 6.72 7.93 2.31
C GLY A 113 8.08 8.33 1.73
N ALA A 114 8.74 7.40 1.05
CA ALA A 114 10.05 7.64 0.43
C ALA A 114 10.00 8.67 -0.70
N ALA A 115 8.86 8.79 -1.37
CA ALA A 115 8.56 9.86 -2.34
C ALA A 115 8.24 11.21 -1.68
N GLY A 116 8.32 11.31 -0.35
CA GLY A 116 8.08 12.54 0.41
C GLY A 116 6.60 12.88 0.61
N LEU A 117 5.69 11.94 0.36
CA LEU A 117 4.26 12.24 0.27
C LEU A 117 3.51 12.09 1.60
N LEU A 118 4.12 11.58 2.67
CA LEU A 118 3.40 11.27 3.92
C LEU A 118 3.52 12.30 5.04
N LYS A 119 4.26 13.40 4.86
CA LYS A 119 4.44 14.42 5.90
C LYS A 119 3.10 14.95 6.41
N GLY A 120 2.83 14.75 7.70
CA GLY A 120 1.61 15.18 8.39
C GLY A 120 0.37 14.34 8.09
N ARG A 121 0.47 13.27 7.28
CA ARG A 121 -0.68 12.43 6.91
C ARG A 121 -0.94 11.32 7.92
N ARG A 122 -2.20 11.03 8.18
CA ARG A 122 -2.63 9.84 8.90
C ARG A 122 -2.50 8.63 7.98
N ALA A 123 -1.70 7.65 8.38
CA ALA A 123 -1.45 6.47 7.55
C ALA A 123 -1.34 5.18 8.37
N THR A 124 -1.66 4.06 7.73
CA THR A 124 -1.38 2.70 8.21
C THR A 124 -0.46 1.98 7.21
N THR A 125 0.09 0.84 7.61
CA THR A 125 0.93 -0.03 6.79
C THR A 125 0.90 -1.45 7.36
N HIS A 126 1.71 -2.36 6.83
CA HIS A 126 1.87 -3.69 7.40
C HIS A 126 2.39 -3.61 8.85
N TRP A 127 1.80 -4.40 9.77
CA TRP A 127 2.12 -4.36 11.21
C TRP A 127 3.64 -4.44 11.51
N ALA A 128 4.35 -5.30 10.79
CA ALA A 128 5.79 -5.50 10.98
C ALA A 128 6.65 -4.27 10.60
N SER A 129 6.07 -3.32 9.86
CA SER A 129 6.71 -2.10 9.39
C SER A 129 5.99 -0.82 9.88
N PHE A 130 4.98 -0.96 10.75
CA PHE A 130 4.20 0.16 11.27
C PHE A 130 5.04 1.24 11.96
N HIS A 131 6.01 0.82 12.76
CA HIS A 131 6.98 1.69 13.44
C HIS A 131 7.85 2.55 12.50
N LEU A 132 7.85 2.28 11.19
CA LEU A 132 8.63 3.05 10.21
C LEU A 132 7.89 4.29 9.68
N LEU A 133 6.56 4.37 9.84
CA LEU A 133 5.76 5.49 9.35
C LEU A 133 6.27 6.87 9.80
N PRO A 134 6.71 7.08 11.07
CA PRO A 134 7.26 8.37 11.50
C PRO A 134 8.54 8.80 10.77
N PHE A 135 9.34 7.86 10.24
CA PHE A 135 10.54 8.17 9.45
C PHE A 135 10.21 8.91 8.15
N PHE A 136 8.95 8.85 7.72
CA PHE A 136 8.44 9.54 6.53
C PHE A 136 7.51 10.71 6.88
N GLY A 137 7.49 11.13 8.15
CA GLY A 137 6.68 12.23 8.65
C GLY A 137 5.19 11.92 8.78
N ALA A 138 4.80 10.65 8.63
CA ALA A 138 3.41 10.22 8.79
C ALA A 138 3.01 10.17 10.27
N ILE A 139 1.73 10.39 10.53
CA ILE A 139 1.05 10.13 11.80
C ILE A 139 0.53 8.68 11.76
N PRO A 140 1.13 7.72 12.49
CA PRO A 140 0.73 6.33 12.43
C PRO A 140 -0.66 6.11 13.05
N VAL A 141 -1.54 5.39 12.35
CA VAL A 141 -2.88 5.02 12.83
C VAL A 141 -3.04 3.50 12.71
N ASN A 142 -3.19 2.80 13.83
CA ASN A 142 -3.30 1.34 13.86
C ASN A 142 -4.74 0.89 13.56
N GLU A 143 -5.16 1.10 12.32
CA GLU A 143 -6.44 0.64 11.78
C GLU A 143 -6.20 -0.17 10.51
N ARG A 144 -7.15 -1.05 10.17
CA ARG A 144 -7.07 -1.89 8.98
C ARG A 144 -7.10 -1.07 7.68
N VAL A 145 -7.89 0.00 7.66
CA VAL A 145 -8.00 0.97 6.59
C VAL A 145 -8.06 2.36 7.20
N VAL A 146 -7.22 3.27 6.73
CA VAL A 146 -7.18 4.68 7.15
C VAL A 146 -7.47 5.54 5.94
N VAL A 147 -8.41 6.47 6.08
CA VAL A 147 -8.72 7.48 5.05
C VAL A 147 -8.25 8.84 5.55
N ASP A 148 -7.50 9.56 4.72
CA ASP A 148 -7.01 10.92 4.99
C ASP A 148 -7.14 11.79 3.73
N GLY A 149 -8.26 12.52 3.63
CA GLY A 149 -8.62 13.27 2.43
C GLY A 149 -8.80 12.33 1.23
N ASN A 150 -8.00 12.55 0.18
CA ASN A 150 -7.98 11.70 -1.01
C ASN A 150 -7.04 10.48 -0.92
N TRP A 151 -6.44 10.24 0.25
CA TRP A 151 -5.58 9.08 0.49
C TRP A 151 -6.34 7.97 1.20
N VAL A 152 -6.11 6.75 0.74
CA VAL A 152 -6.57 5.53 1.41
C VAL A 152 -5.34 4.66 1.67
N PHE A 153 -5.12 4.30 2.93
CA PHE A 153 -4.05 3.41 3.36
C PHE A 153 -4.68 2.14 3.90
N ALA A 154 -4.39 0.99 3.30
CA ALA A 154 -4.72 -0.31 3.84
C ALA A 154 -3.51 -0.92 4.53
N ALA A 155 -3.74 -1.62 5.64
CA ALA A 155 -2.72 -2.33 6.40
C ALA A 155 -2.18 -3.54 5.62
N GLY A 156 -1.84 -4.64 6.30
CA GLY A 156 -1.23 -5.80 5.65
C GLY A 156 -2.14 -6.55 4.68
N VAL A 157 -1.61 -6.86 3.49
CA VAL A 157 -2.03 -7.99 2.65
C VAL A 157 -3.50 -7.90 2.25
N THR A 158 -4.37 -8.70 2.88
CA THR A 158 -5.80 -8.77 2.53
C THR A 158 -6.58 -7.50 2.87
N ALA A 159 -6.01 -6.59 3.69
CA ALA A 159 -6.59 -5.29 3.93
C ALA A 159 -6.79 -4.48 2.63
N GLY A 160 -6.05 -4.80 1.57
CA GLY A 160 -6.22 -4.20 0.25
C GLY A 160 -7.64 -4.36 -0.32
N ILE A 161 -8.32 -5.48 -0.04
CA ILE A 161 -9.70 -5.71 -0.52
C ILE A 161 -10.66 -4.74 0.18
N ASP A 162 -10.57 -4.63 1.50
CA ASP A 162 -11.43 -3.73 2.30
C ASP A 162 -11.16 -2.26 1.96
N GLY A 163 -9.89 -1.89 1.81
CA GLY A 163 -9.48 -0.55 1.41
C GLY A 163 -9.98 -0.18 0.02
N ALA A 164 -9.94 -1.13 -0.92
CA ALA A 164 -10.46 -0.93 -2.27
C ALA A 164 -11.99 -0.82 -2.29
N LEU A 165 -12.72 -1.59 -1.47
CA LEU A 165 -14.18 -1.44 -1.34
C LEU A 165 -14.55 -0.08 -0.75
N ARG A 166 -13.78 0.38 0.25
CA ARG A 166 -13.94 1.73 0.80
C ARG A 166 -13.68 2.78 -0.28
N LEU A 167 -12.61 2.64 -1.05
CA LEU A 167 -12.29 3.56 -2.14
C LEU A 167 -13.37 3.56 -3.23
N ALA A 168 -13.91 2.39 -3.61
CA ALA A 168 -15.01 2.28 -4.56
C ALA A 168 -16.23 3.07 -4.09
N ALA A 169 -16.53 3.05 -2.78
CA ALA A 169 -17.62 3.85 -2.21
C ALA A 169 -17.35 5.36 -2.29
N GLU A 170 -16.12 5.81 -2.07
CA GLU A 170 -15.75 7.23 -2.21
C GLU A 170 -15.86 7.72 -3.67
N LEU A 171 -15.47 6.85 -4.61
CA LEU A 171 -15.46 7.16 -6.04
C LEU A 171 -16.84 7.09 -6.68
N ARG A 172 -17.64 6.05 -6.42
CA ARG A 172 -18.91 5.74 -7.12
C ARG A 172 -20.13 5.57 -6.20
N GLY A 173 -19.95 5.76 -4.91
CA GLY A 173 -21.02 5.63 -3.92
C GLY A 173 -21.20 4.23 -3.39
N VAL A 174 -21.97 4.17 -2.30
CA VAL A 174 -22.17 2.96 -1.49
C VAL A 174 -22.79 1.82 -2.30
N GLU A 175 -23.76 2.10 -3.16
CA GLU A 175 -24.44 1.08 -3.98
C GLU A 175 -23.48 0.35 -4.92
N ALA A 176 -22.56 1.07 -5.56
CA ALA A 176 -21.55 0.47 -6.43
C ALA A 176 -20.61 -0.43 -5.62
N ALA A 177 -20.13 0.03 -4.47
CA ALA A 177 -19.26 -0.75 -3.59
C ALA A 177 -19.95 -2.02 -3.06
N GLN A 178 -21.21 -1.92 -2.63
CA GLN A 178 -22.00 -3.07 -2.18
C GLN A 178 -22.28 -4.07 -3.32
N SER A 179 -22.53 -3.57 -4.53
CA SER A 179 -22.71 -4.41 -5.71
C SER A 179 -21.45 -5.20 -6.04
N ILE A 180 -20.28 -4.54 -5.97
CA ILE A 180 -18.97 -5.19 -6.15
C ILE A 180 -18.73 -6.23 -5.04
N GLN A 181 -18.97 -5.87 -3.78
CA GLN A 181 -18.82 -6.78 -2.64
C GLN A 181 -19.67 -8.05 -2.80
N LEU A 182 -20.94 -7.89 -3.20
CA LEU A 182 -21.86 -9.01 -3.43
C LEU A 182 -21.42 -9.86 -4.62
N TYR A 183 -21.00 -9.24 -5.73
CA TYR A 183 -20.50 -9.96 -6.90
C TYR A 183 -19.30 -10.85 -6.55
N MET A 184 -18.38 -10.33 -5.74
CA MET A 184 -17.21 -11.06 -5.26
C MET A 184 -17.56 -12.13 -4.21
N VAL A 185 -18.78 -12.11 -3.67
CA VAL A 185 -19.19 -12.88 -2.49
C VAL A 185 -18.20 -12.66 -1.34
N TYR A 186 -17.78 -11.40 -1.16
CA TYR A 186 -16.80 -11.05 -0.14
C TYR A 186 -17.44 -10.99 1.25
N ALA A 187 -17.60 -12.18 1.82
CA ALA A 187 -18.09 -12.47 3.16
C ALA A 187 -17.09 -13.41 3.87
N PRO A 188 -15.92 -12.90 4.31
CA PRO A 188 -14.85 -13.75 4.81
C PRO A 188 -15.22 -14.43 6.13
N GLU A 189 -14.92 -15.74 6.21
CA GLU A 189 -15.05 -16.55 7.44
C GLU A 189 -13.69 -17.18 7.80
N PRO A 190 -12.75 -16.41 8.40
CA PRO A 190 -11.43 -16.95 8.73
C PRO A 190 -11.51 -18.13 9.72
N PRO A 191 -10.85 -19.27 9.46
CA PRO A 191 -10.91 -20.44 10.34
C PRO A 191 -10.09 -20.29 11.63
N PHE A 192 -9.29 -19.21 11.75
CA PHE A 192 -8.44 -18.93 12.90
C PHE A 192 -8.49 -17.44 13.27
N ASN A 193 -8.32 -17.13 14.56
CA ASN A 193 -8.21 -15.76 15.05
C ASN A 193 -6.74 -15.37 15.26
N SER A 194 -5.97 -15.24 14.18
CA SER A 194 -4.54 -14.87 14.23
C SER A 194 -4.15 -13.89 13.12
N GLY A 195 -5.12 -13.11 12.66
CA GLY A 195 -4.93 -12.13 11.58
C GLY A 195 -4.22 -10.84 12.01
N THR A 196 -4.12 -10.57 13.32
CA THR A 196 -3.44 -9.39 13.86
C THR A 196 -2.51 -9.76 15.01
N PRO A 197 -1.50 -8.92 15.33
CA PRO A 197 -0.64 -9.14 16.50
C PRO A 197 -1.41 -9.22 17.83
N GLU A 198 -2.54 -8.53 17.94
CA GLU A 198 -3.35 -8.45 19.16
C GLU A 198 -4.14 -9.74 19.43
N THR A 199 -4.53 -10.49 18.38
CA THR A 199 -5.34 -11.71 18.53
C THR A 199 -4.55 -13.00 18.36
N ALA A 200 -3.38 -12.95 17.71
CA ALA A 200 -2.56 -14.13 17.50
C ALA A 200 -1.99 -14.70 18.84
N PRO A 201 -1.89 -16.03 19.00
CA PRO A 201 -1.16 -16.62 20.11
C PRO A 201 0.29 -16.12 20.15
N ALA A 202 0.83 -15.86 21.35
CA ALA A 202 2.16 -15.26 21.51
C ALA A 202 3.27 -16.03 20.76
N THR A 203 3.24 -17.37 20.80
CA THR A 203 4.22 -18.21 20.09
C THR A 203 4.16 -18.03 18.57
N ILE A 204 2.95 -17.84 18.00
CA ILE A 204 2.76 -17.60 16.57
C ILE A 204 3.27 -16.21 16.19
N LEU A 205 2.99 -15.19 17.02
CA LEU A 205 3.50 -13.84 16.83
C LEU A 205 5.04 -13.80 16.88
N ASP A 206 5.66 -14.49 17.83
CA ASP A 206 7.11 -14.54 17.98
C ASP A 206 7.79 -15.26 16.80
N ASN A 207 7.19 -16.36 16.32
CA ASN A 207 7.64 -17.04 15.11
C ASN A 207 7.56 -16.12 13.89
N ALA A 208 6.45 -15.40 13.71
CA ALA A 208 6.27 -14.45 12.62
C ALA A 208 7.28 -13.29 12.68
N ARG A 209 7.52 -12.73 13.88
CA ARG A 209 8.53 -11.69 14.12
C ARG A 209 9.93 -12.18 13.77
N SER A 210 10.27 -13.40 14.19
CA SER A 210 11.58 -14.01 13.93
C SER A 210 11.79 -14.24 12.43
N ALA A 211 10.79 -14.76 11.73
CA ALA A 211 10.84 -14.99 10.28
C ALA A 211 11.05 -13.68 9.48
N MET A 212 10.60 -12.54 9.99
CA MET A 212 10.73 -11.23 9.33
C MET A 212 11.87 -10.37 9.88
N ALA A 213 12.67 -10.85 10.83
CA ALA A 213 13.68 -10.04 11.50
C ALA A 213 14.67 -9.40 10.51
N GLY A 214 15.14 -10.16 9.52
CA GLY A 214 16.08 -9.68 8.50
C GLY A 214 15.51 -8.52 7.66
N ILE A 215 14.33 -8.71 7.08
CA ILE A 215 13.70 -7.68 6.24
C ILE A 215 13.29 -6.44 7.05
N ARG A 216 12.89 -6.62 8.32
CA ARG A 216 12.60 -5.48 9.22
C ARG A 216 13.82 -4.62 9.46
N ALA A 217 14.96 -5.23 9.79
CA ALA A 217 16.21 -4.51 10.01
C ALA A 217 16.70 -3.77 8.75
N GLN A 218 16.60 -4.41 7.58
CA GLN A 218 16.94 -3.79 6.29
C GLN A 218 16.06 -2.56 6.01
N ARG A 219 14.73 -2.70 6.13
CA ARG A 219 13.79 -1.59 5.94
C ARG A 219 14.03 -0.44 6.91
N GLU A 220 14.35 -0.72 8.16
CA GLU A 220 14.65 0.34 9.14
C GLU A 220 15.93 1.10 8.77
N ALA A 221 16.99 0.40 8.36
CA ALA A 221 18.22 1.04 7.90
C ALA A 221 17.95 1.94 6.68
N THR A 222 17.12 1.50 5.74
CA THR A 222 16.75 2.28 4.55
C THR A 222 15.84 3.45 4.90
N ALA A 223 14.85 3.26 5.78
CA ALA A 223 13.99 4.34 6.27
C ALA A 223 14.80 5.46 6.94
N ARG A 224 15.86 5.13 7.69
CA ARG A 224 16.79 6.12 8.28
C ARG A 224 17.52 6.95 7.23
N ARG A 225 18.03 6.31 6.16
CA ARG A 225 18.70 7.02 5.06
C ARG A 225 17.73 7.93 4.32
N VAL A 226 16.53 7.44 4.03
CA VAL A 226 15.49 8.20 3.33
C VAL A 226 14.99 9.37 4.19
N ALA A 227 14.79 9.18 5.49
CA ALA A 227 14.41 10.26 6.41
C ALA A 227 15.43 11.39 6.40
N ALA A 228 16.73 11.06 6.39
CA ALA A 228 17.80 12.04 6.28
C ALA A 228 17.76 12.78 4.94
N ARG A 229 17.57 12.07 3.82
CA ARG A 229 17.40 12.68 2.48
C ARG A 229 16.21 13.64 2.43
N LEU A 230 15.11 13.29 3.08
CA LEU A 230 13.86 14.08 3.10
C LEU A 230 13.83 15.18 4.17
N ASN A 231 14.89 15.32 4.99
CA ASN A 231 14.93 16.23 6.14
C ASN A 231 13.73 16.04 7.10
N VAL A 232 13.36 14.79 7.38
CA VAL A 232 12.32 14.46 8.36
C VAL A 232 12.95 14.36 9.74
N GLU A 233 12.50 15.19 10.67
CA GLU A 233 12.88 15.08 12.07
C GLU A 233 12.11 13.92 12.73
N VAL A 234 12.79 12.81 12.95
CA VAL A 234 12.23 11.68 13.71
C VAL A 234 12.40 11.95 15.20
N GLU A 235 11.36 11.82 16.03
CA GLU A 235 11.50 11.97 17.48
C GLU A 235 12.52 10.99 18.08
N ALA A 236 13.25 11.41 19.11
CA ALA A 236 14.31 10.60 19.73
C ALA A 236 13.81 9.25 20.29
N SER A 237 12.55 9.20 20.76
CA SER A 237 11.86 8.00 21.24
C SER A 237 11.75 6.90 20.17
N VAL A 238 11.47 7.30 18.92
CA VAL A 238 11.39 6.41 17.75
C VAL A 238 12.79 6.02 17.24
N ARG A 239 13.78 6.91 17.38
CA ARG A 239 15.17 6.65 16.92
C ARG A 239 15.87 5.52 17.66
N LEU A 240 15.54 5.27 18.93
CA LEU A 240 16.24 4.33 19.81
C LEU A 240 15.73 2.89 19.74
N GLY A 241 14.81 2.58 18.82
CA GLY A 241 14.27 1.22 18.66
C GLY A 241 13.42 0.76 19.86
N GLY A 242 12.90 1.71 20.65
CA GLY A 242 11.97 1.40 21.71
C GLY A 242 10.77 0.68 21.12
N SER A 243 10.44 -0.50 21.68
CA SER A 243 9.15 -1.12 21.42
C SER A 243 8.05 -0.06 21.61
N PRO A 244 7.07 0.04 20.71
CA PRO A 244 5.93 0.89 20.98
C PRO A 244 5.35 0.50 22.35
N PRO A 245 4.81 1.46 23.12
CA PRO A 245 4.22 1.14 24.40
C PRO A 245 3.23 -0.03 24.22
N PRO A 246 3.18 -0.99 25.15
CA PRO A 246 2.08 -1.93 25.14
C PRO A 246 0.79 -1.10 25.25
N LEU A 247 -0.15 -1.36 24.34
CA LEU A 247 -1.51 -0.85 24.46
C LEU A 247 -2.15 -1.41 25.74
#